data_AF-A0A519SK35-F1
#
_entry.id   AF-A0A519SK35-F1
#
_cell.length_a   1.000
_cell.length_b   1.000
_cell.length_c   1.000
_cell.angle_alpha   90.00
_cell.angle_beta   90.00
_cell.angle_gamma   90.00
#
_symmetry.space_group_name_H-M   'P 1'
#
loop_
_entity.id
_entity.type
_entity.pdbx_description
1 polymer ?
#
loop_
_entity_poly.entity_id
_entity_poly.type
_entity_poly.pdbx_seq_one_letter_code
_entity_poly.pdbx_strand_id
1 'polypeptide(L)'
;MLNLDNPRTEIIFKASAYIDKIKMMCTVYPLQEFGKREDTFLDAQVLCEEFIKFCEANYTEHCDEMVATINLIKAETERLQAINIETEPGHCKLCNGNLTGYKSSIKEFGTIYNCDTCPTLIYQYANDLEMYSGAWMI
;
A
#
# COMPACT_ATOMS: atom_id res chain seq x y z
N MET A 1 7.68 -6.94 -23.05
CA MET A 1 8.04 -8.38 -22.95
C MET A 1 9.04 -8.42 -21.82
N LEU A 2 8.68 -9.00 -20.67
CA LEU A 2 9.52 -8.97 -19.47
C LEU A 2 10.90 -9.59 -19.79
N ASN A 3 11.98 -8.83 -19.60
CA ASN A 3 13.33 -9.37 -19.73
C ASN A 3 13.69 -10.12 -18.45
N LEU A 4 13.25 -11.38 -18.37
CA LEU A 4 13.48 -12.26 -17.22
C LEU A 4 14.97 -12.57 -16.99
N ASP A 5 15.82 -12.34 -17.99
CA ASP A 5 17.27 -12.55 -17.91
C ASP A 5 18.01 -11.35 -17.28
N ASN A 6 17.30 -10.27 -16.91
CA ASN A 6 17.91 -9.19 -16.16
C ASN A 6 18.33 -9.69 -14.76
N PRO A 7 19.59 -9.51 -14.33
CA PRO A 7 20.06 -9.94 -13.01
C PRO A 7 19.30 -9.30 -11.84
N ARG A 8 18.58 -8.19 -12.07
CA ARG A 8 17.75 -7.51 -11.07
C ARG A 8 16.31 -8.01 -11.02
N THR A 9 15.89 -8.91 -11.91
CA THR A 9 14.50 -9.38 -12.02
C THR A 9 13.92 -9.85 -10.67
N GLU A 10 14.65 -10.67 -9.92
CA GLU A 10 14.20 -11.16 -8.60
C GLU A 10 14.02 -10.02 -7.58
N ILE A 11 14.96 -9.06 -7.58
CA ILE A 11 14.93 -7.90 -6.70
C ILE A 11 13.70 -7.02 -7.02
N ILE A 12 13.43 -6.80 -8.30
CA ILE A 12 12.29 -5.99 -8.74
C ILE A 12 10.97 -6.69 -8.38
N PHE A 13 10.84 -8.00 -8.67
CA PHE A 13 9.63 -8.74 -8.28
C PHE A 13 9.38 -8.72 -6.77
N LYS A 14 10.43 -8.83 -5.97
CA LYS A 14 10.30 -8.76 -4.52
C LYS A 14 9.90 -7.37 -4.05
N ALA A 15 10.43 -6.30 -4.65
CA ALA A 15 9.98 -4.93 -4.39
C ALA A 15 8.50 -4.74 -4.79
N SER A 16 8.09 -5.21 -5.98
CA SER A 16 6.68 -5.20 -6.42
C SER A 16 5.77 -5.91 -5.42
N ALA A 17 6.19 -7.04 -4.87
CA ALA A 17 5.39 -7.76 -3.87
C ALA A 17 5.18 -6.95 -2.58
N TYR A 18 6.16 -6.15 -2.14
CA TYR A 18 5.97 -5.21 -1.02
C TYR A 18 4.98 -4.11 -1.39
N ILE A 19 5.15 -3.51 -2.56
CA ILE A 19 4.27 -2.43 -3.07
C ILE A 19 2.83 -2.91 -3.20
N ASP A 20 2.61 -4.10 -3.76
CA ASP A 20 1.28 -4.69 -3.93
C ASP A 20 0.58 -4.93 -2.58
N LYS A 21 1.32 -5.41 -1.56
CA LYS A 21 0.78 -5.57 -0.21
C LYS A 21 0.35 -4.24 0.39
N ILE A 22 1.15 -3.17 0.21
CA ILE A 22 0.79 -1.81 0.63
C ILE A 22 -0.47 -1.34 -0.11
N LYS A 23 -0.55 -1.51 -1.43
CA LYS A 23 -1.74 -1.12 -2.21
C LYS A 23 -2.98 -1.90 -1.80
N MET A 24 -2.85 -3.20 -1.53
CA MET A 24 -3.94 -4.05 -1.07
C MET A 24 -4.53 -3.52 0.24
N MET A 25 -3.70 -3.04 1.17
CA MET A 25 -4.18 -2.46 2.42
C MET A 25 -5.15 -1.29 2.19
N CYS A 26 -4.92 -0.48 1.15
CA CYS A 26 -5.75 0.67 0.80
C CYS A 26 -7.17 0.29 0.40
N THR A 27 -7.37 -0.96 -0.03
CA THR A 27 -8.69 -1.50 -0.37
C THR A 27 -9.40 -2.11 0.85
N VAL A 28 -8.65 -2.42 1.91
CA VAL A 28 -9.15 -3.18 3.06
C VAL A 28 -9.49 -2.26 4.24
N TYR A 29 -8.61 -1.33 4.62
CA TYR A 29 -8.83 -0.47 5.78
C TYR A 29 -10.13 0.37 5.72
N PRO A 30 -10.65 0.79 4.54
CA PRO A 30 -11.92 1.53 4.50
C PRO A 30 -13.12 0.73 4.99
N LEU A 31 -13.02 -0.60 5.05
CA LEU A 31 -14.09 -1.53 5.39
C LEU A 31 -13.98 -2.08 6.82
N GLN A 32 -12.85 -1.85 7.49
CA GLN A 32 -12.56 -2.44 8.79
C GLN A 32 -12.99 -1.53 9.93
N GLU A 33 -13.64 -2.14 10.92
CA GLU A 33 -13.87 -1.52 12.22
C GLU A 33 -12.54 -1.17 12.90
N PHE A 34 -12.58 -0.17 13.78
CA PHE A 34 -11.40 0.48 14.37
C PHE A 34 -10.31 -0.50 14.82
N GLY A 35 -10.62 -1.47 15.70
CA GLY A 35 -9.61 -2.40 16.21
C GLY A 35 -8.92 -3.25 15.14
N LYS A 36 -9.65 -3.76 14.14
CA LYS A 36 -9.04 -4.51 13.03
C LYS A 36 -8.20 -3.62 12.12
N ARG A 37 -8.60 -2.36 11.99
CA ARG A 37 -7.87 -1.38 11.21
C ARG A 37 -6.56 -1.01 11.90
N GLU A 38 -6.55 -0.88 13.22
CA GLU A 38 -5.32 -0.67 13.98
C GLU A 38 -4.29 -1.77 13.71
N ASP A 39 -4.71 -3.04 13.77
CA ASP A 39 -3.85 -4.18 13.43
C ASP A 39 -3.32 -4.08 12.00
N THR A 40 -4.19 -3.71 11.04
CA THR A 40 -3.80 -3.56 9.62
C THR A 40 -2.76 -2.45 9.41
N PHE A 41 -2.86 -1.34 10.15
CA PHE A 41 -1.86 -0.29 10.09
C PHE A 41 -0.54 -0.69 10.76
N LEU A 42 -0.57 -1.42 11.88
CA LEU A 42 0.63 -1.97 12.50
C LEU A 42 1.36 -2.94 11.56
N ASP A 43 0.63 -3.87 10.94
CA ASP A 43 1.20 -4.82 9.98
C ASP A 43 1.88 -4.09 8.82
N ALA A 44 1.30 -2.98 8.35
CA ALA A 44 1.91 -2.17 7.29
C ALA A 44 3.12 -1.37 7.76
N GLN A 45 3.15 -0.89 8.99
CA GLN A 45 4.33 -0.24 9.56
C GLN A 45 5.50 -1.23 9.64
N VAL A 46 5.23 -2.48 10.07
CA VAL A 46 6.23 -3.56 10.07
C VAL A 46 6.68 -3.88 8.65
N LEU A 47 5.75 -3.98 7.70
CA LEU A 47 6.07 -4.20 6.29
C LEU A 47 6.95 -3.08 5.71
N CYS A 48 6.72 -1.82 6.10
CA CYS A 48 7.56 -0.69 5.71
C CYS A 48 8.99 -0.84 6.23
N GLU A 49 9.18 -1.25 7.48
CA GLU A 49 10.51 -1.49 8.06
C GLU A 49 11.24 -2.64 7.38
N GLU A 50 10.53 -3.72 7.04
CA GLU A 50 11.10 -4.82 6.25
C GLU A 50 11.49 -4.36 4.85
N PHE A 51 10.66 -3.52 4.22
CA PHE A 51 10.92 -3.03 2.88
C PHE A 51 12.11 -2.06 2.86
N ILE A 52 12.27 -1.20 3.87
CA ILE A 52 13.44 -0.33 4.03
C ILE A 52 14.72 -1.17 4.09
N LYS A 53 14.77 -2.17 4.97
CA LYS A 53 15.93 -3.07 5.09
C LYS A 53 16.23 -3.79 3.78
N PHE A 54 15.19 -4.19 3.06
CA PHE A 54 15.34 -4.80 1.74
C PHE A 54 15.92 -3.82 0.72
N CYS A 55 15.46 -2.57 0.70
CA CYS A 55 15.98 -1.53 -0.20
C CYS A 55 17.46 -1.26 0.08
N GLU A 56 17.82 -1.01 1.34
CA GLU A 56 19.21 -0.75 1.77
C GLU A 56 20.17 -1.89 1.39
N ALA A 57 19.69 -3.13 1.37
CA ALA A 57 20.50 -4.30 1.01
C ALA A 57 20.65 -4.55 -0.50
N ASN A 58 19.72 -4.06 -1.33
CA ASN A 58 19.60 -4.48 -2.74
C ASN A 58 19.62 -3.34 -3.76
N TYR A 59 19.43 -2.10 -3.32
CA TYR A 59 19.41 -0.91 -4.17
C TYR A 59 20.55 0.01 -3.75
N THR A 60 21.40 0.36 -4.71
CA THR A 60 22.42 1.41 -4.56
C THR A 60 21.95 2.73 -5.17
N GLU A 61 21.23 2.63 -6.29
CA GLU A 61 20.59 3.76 -6.97
C GLU A 61 19.17 3.92 -6.41
N HIS A 62 18.76 5.16 -6.15
CA HIS A 62 17.45 5.54 -5.63
C HIS A 62 17.09 4.99 -4.24
N CYS A 63 18.04 4.41 -3.50
CA CYS A 63 17.78 3.86 -2.17
C CYS A 63 17.25 4.93 -1.21
N ASP A 64 17.85 6.13 -1.21
CA ASP A 64 17.43 7.23 -0.34
C ASP A 64 16.01 7.69 -0.66
N GLU A 65 15.66 7.82 -1.94
CA GLU A 65 14.32 8.17 -2.40
C GLU A 65 13.30 7.09 -2.04
N MET A 66 13.65 5.81 -2.19
CA MET A 66 12.80 4.70 -1.79
C MET A 66 12.56 4.70 -0.28
N VAL A 67 13.62 4.81 0.53
CA VAL A 67 13.53 4.83 2.00
C VAL A 67 12.73 6.05 2.47
N ALA A 68 12.96 7.23 1.90
CA ALA A 68 12.18 8.42 2.20
C ALA A 68 10.69 8.22 1.88
N THR A 69 10.38 7.65 0.72
CA THR A 69 8.99 7.38 0.30
C THR A 69 8.32 6.33 1.19
N ILE A 70 9.02 5.26 1.57
CA ILE A 70 8.50 4.25 2.51
C ILE A 70 8.23 4.87 3.89
N ASN A 71 9.09 5.78 4.37
CA ASN A 71 8.84 6.50 5.62
C ASN A 71 7.62 7.42 5.55
N LEU A 72 7.33 8.03 4.38
CA LEU A 72 6.09 8.79 4.19
C LEU A 72 4.85 7.90 4.27
N ILE A 73 4.92 6.67 3.73
CA ILE A 73 3.85 5.68 3.88
C ILE A 73 3.67 5.32 5.36
N LYS A 74 4.76 5.03 6.07
CA LYS A 74 4.72 4.70 7.51
C LYS A 74 4.13 5.83 8.35
N ALA A 75 4.54 7.07 8.12
CA ALA A 75 3.99 8.22 8.84
C ALA A 75 2.48 8.41 8.57
N GLU A 76 2.04 8.17 7.34
CA GLU A 76 0.63 8.27 7.00
C GLU A 76 -0.18 7.13 7.63
N THR A 77 0.34 5.89 7.72
CA THR A 77 -0.35 4.81 8.42
C THR A 77 -0.47 5.10 9.92
N GLU A 78 0.56 5.64 10.57
CA GLU A 78 0.51 6.10 11.97
C GLU A 78 -0.56 7.18 12.16
N ARG A 79 -0.64 8.17 11.25
CA ARG A 79 -1.65 9.22 11.30
C ARG A 79 -3.07 8.67 11.17
N LEU A 80 -3.28 7.73 10.25
CA LEU A 80 -4.59 7.13 9.99
C LEU A 80 -5.04 6.17 11.10
N GLN A 81 -4.09 5.49 11.74
CA GLN A 81 -4.34 4.59 12.86
C GLN A 81 -5.02 5.30 14.03
N ALA A 82 -4.66 6.55 14.30
CA ALA A 82 -5.22 7.33 15.41
C ALA A 82 -6.68 7.79 15.17
N ILE A 83 -7.22 7.63 13.96
CA ILE A 83 -8.59 8.08 13.65
C ILE A 83 -9.57 7.06 14.21
N ASN A 84 -10.40 7.47 15.17
CA ASN A 84 -11.51 6.68 15.69
C ASN A 84 -12.78 7.53 15.65
N ILE A 85 -13.64 7.27 14.67
CA ILE A 85 -14.89 8.00 14.47
C ILE A 85 -16.06 7.03 14.35
N GLU A 86 -17.25 7.48 14.75
CA GLU A 86 -18.48 6.76 14.45
C GLU A 86 -18.80 6.88 12.96
N THR A 87 -19.31 5.80 12.36
CA THR A 87 -19.59 5.74 10.93
C THR A 87 -20.95 5.11 10.65
N GLU A 88 -21.59 5.57 9.59
CA GLU A 88 -22.89 5.07 9.17
C GLU A 88 -22.78 3.68 8.51
N PRO A 89 -23.83 2.84 8.59
CA PRO A 89 -23.86 1.57 7.87
C PRO A 89 -23.65 1.77 6.37
N GLY A 90 -22.68 1.06 5.79
CA GLY A 90 -22.33 1.15 4.37
C GLY A 90 -21.33 2.27 4.02
N HIS A 91 -20.90 3.06 5.00
CA HIS A 91 -19.89 4.11 4.80
C HIS A 91 -18.48 3.62 5.14
N CYS A 92 -17.49 4.38 4.68
CA CYS A 92 -16.10 4.14 4.99
C CYS A 92 -15.87 4.22 6.49
N LYS A 93 -15.29 3.16 7.07
CA LYS A 93 -15.00 3.06 8.50
C LYS A 93 -13.92 4.03 8.97
N LEU A 94 -13.13 4.61 8.06
CA LEU A 94 -12.05 5.54 8.38
C LEU A 94 -12.50 7.01 8.38
N CYS A 95 -13.27 7.43 7.36
CA CYS A 95 -13.61 8.84 7.15
C CYS A 95 -15.11 9.12 7.06
N ASN A 96 -15.96 8.10 7.21
CA ASN A 96 -17.40 8.15 7.00
C ASN A 96 -17.85 8.59 5.58
N GLY A 97 -16.92 8.63 4.62
CA GLY A 97 -17.21 8.92 3.22
C GLY A 97 -17.94 7.78 2.51
N ASN A 98 -18.43 8.07 1.29
CA ASN A 98 -19.15 7.10 0.49
C ASN A 98 -18.20 5.99 0.00
N LEU A 99 -18.68 4.76 0.01
CA LEU A 99 -17.98 3.63 -0.59
C LEU A 99 -18.62 3.28 -1.93
N THR A 100 -17.80 3.27 -2.97
CA THR A 100 -18.19 2.81 -4.31
C THR A 100 -17.61 1.42 -4.55
N GLY A 101 -18.48 0.43 -4.69
CA GLY A 101 -18.09 -0.95 -4.98
C GLY A 101 -18.13 -1.23 -6.47
N TYR A 102 -17.08 -1.85 -7.01
CA TYR A 102 -17.11 -2.46 -8.33
C TYR A 102 -16.81 -3.96 -8.23
N LYS A 103 -17.53 -4.75 -9.02
CA LYS A 103 -17.33 -6.20 -9.05
C LYS A 103 -16.14 -6.51 -9.95
N SER A 104 -15.09 -7.09 -9.38
CA SER A 104 -13.95 -7.53 -10.17
C SER A 104 -14.38 -8.62 -11.15
N SER A 105 -13.82 -8.59 -12.37
CA SER A 105 -13.98 -9.67 -13.35
C SER A 105 -13.20 -10.92 -12.96
N ILE A 106 -12.27 -10.79 -12.00
CA ILE A 106 -11.48 -11.88 -11.43
C ILE A 106 -12.19 -12.33 -10.14
N LYS A 107 -12.61 -13.61 -10.11
CA LYS A 107 -13.46 -14.17 -9.06
C LYS A 107 -12.85 -14.06 -7.66
N GLU A 108 -11.54 -14.23 -7.59
CA GLU A 108 -10.73 -14.28 -6.38
C GLU A 108 -10.72 -12.94 -5.63
N PHE A 109 -10.90 -11.82 -6.35
CA PHE A 109 -10.89 -10.48 -5.76
C PHE A 109 -12.28 -9.97 -5.33
N GLY A 110 -13.36 -10.67 -5.71
CA GLY A 110 -14.72 -10.31 -5.28
C GLY A 110 -15.14 -8.88 -5.66
N THR A 111 -15.76 -8.17 -4.72
CA THR A 111 -16.11 -6.75 -4.87
C THR A 111 -15.03 -5.90 -4.23
N ILE A 112 -14.46 -4.98 -5.00
CA ILE A 112 -13.47 -4.01 -4.52
C ILE A 112 -14.22 -2.72 -4.21
N TYR A 113 -13.98 -2.17 -3.02
CA TYR A 113 -14.58 -0.92 -2.58
C TYR A 113 -13.54 0.18 -2.58
N ASN A 114 -13.90 1.33 -3.16
CA ASN A 114 -13.12 2.55 -3.13
C ASN A 114 -13.86 3.59 -2.30
N CYS A 115 -13.12 4.30 -1.46
CA CYS A 115 -13.63 5.50 -0.80
C CYS A 115 -13.15 6.73 -1.56
N ASP A 116 -14.07 7.64 -1.89
CA ASP A 116 -13.79 8.90 -2.57
C ASP A 116 -13.10 9.95 -1.67
N THR A 117 -13.18 9.75 -0.36
CA THR A 117 -12.74 10.71 0.66
C THR A 117 -11.48 10.26 1.40
N CYS A 118 -11.13 8.97 1.33
CA CYS A 118 -9.93 8.48 2.01
C CYS A 118 -8.66 9.10 1.45
N PRO A 119 -7.67 9.42 2.29
CA PRO A 119 -6.38 9.90 1.84
C PRO A 119 -5.75 8.95 0.82
N THR A 120 -5.39 9.48 -0.35
CA THR A 120 -4.78 8.73 -1.44
C THR A 120 -3.26 8.65 -1.32
N LEU A 121 -2.68 9.28 -0.29
CA LEU A 121 -1.23 9.45 -0.13
C LEU A 121 -0.49 8.10 -0.10
N ILE A 122 -0.96 7.12 0.67
CA ILE A 122 -0.33 5.79 0.71
C ILE A 122 -0.27 5.16 -0.68
N TYR A 123 -1.37 5.22 -1.44
CA TYR A 123 -1.43 4.66 -2.78
C TYR A 123 -0.54 5.43 -3.77
N GLN A 124 -0.48 6.75 -3.65
CA GLN A 124 0.39 7.60 -4.47
C GLN A 124 1.88 7.28 -4.21
N TYR A 125 2.30 7.28 -2.95
CA TYR A 125 3.66 6.90 -2.58
C TYR A 125 4.01 5.46 -3.00
N ALA A 126 3.05 4.53 -2.93
CA ALA A 126 3.24 3.18 -3.43
C ALA A 126 3.46 3.14 -4.96
N ASN A 127 2.81 4.01 -5.74
CA ASN A 127 3.08 4.14 -7.17
C ASN A 127 4.46 4.76 -7.44
N ASP A 128 4.88 5.75 -6.64
CA ASP A 128 6.22 6.35 -6.77
C ASP A 128 7.30 5.28 -6.56
N LEU A 129 7.09 4.34 -5.64
CA LEU A 129 7.98 3.19 -5.42
C LEU A 129 8.06 2.24 -6.62
N GLU A 130 7.03 2.12 -7.47
CA GLU A 130 7.10 1.31 -8.70
C GLU A 130 8.07 1.91 -9.71
N MET A 131 8.15 3.24 -9.76
CA MET A 131 9.10 3.96 -10.59
C MET A 131 10.53 3.72 -10.10
N TYR A 132 10.79 3.91 -8.80
CA TYR A 132 12.14 3.75 -8.23
C TYR A 132 12.62 2.30 -8.21
N SER A 133 11.73 1.33 -7.97
CA SER A 133 12.07 -0.10 -7.97
C SER A 133 12.33 -0.64 -9.37
N GLY A 134 12.02 0.12 -10.43
CA GLY A 134 12.11 -0.36 -11.82
C GLY A 134 10.98 -1.32 -12.21
N ALA A 135 9.98 -1.52 -11.35
CA ALA A 135 8.79 -2.34 -11.64
C ALA A 135 8.01 -1.81 -12.85
N TRP A 136 8.02 -0.50 -13.08
CA TRP A 136 7.42 0.12 -14.28
C TRP A 136 8.13 -0.20 -15.60
N MET A 137 9.38 -0.67 -15.55
CA MET A 137 10.19 -0.91 -16.74
C MET A 137 10.16 -2.37 -17.22
N ILE A 138 9.37 -3.25 -16.58
CA ILE A 138 9.25 -4.66 -16.96
C ILE A 138 7.91 -4.94 -17.65
#